data_AF-A0A1Y5F872-F1
#
_entry.id   AF-A0A1Y5F872-F1
#
_cell.length_a   1.000
_cell.length_b   1.000
_cell.length_c   1.000
_cell.angle_alpha   90.00
_cell.angle_beta   90.00
_cell.angle_gamma   90.00
#
_symmetry.space_group_name_H-M   'P 1'
#
loop_
_entity.id
_entity.type
_entity.pdbx_description
1 polymer ?
#
loop_
_entity_poly.entity_id
_entity_poly.type
_entity_poly.pdbx_seq_one_letter_code
_entity_poly.pdbx_strand_id
1 'polypeptide(L)'
;MQKVIVISGCQKSRVNRFCCEYDFHFIGYLCGKKVTKIKITSRSDQKIMKGDEYLLFLEVLSLKRGVLLASLIKFKNLKNICYLNK
;
A
#
# COMPACT_ATOMS: atom_id res chain seq x y z
N MET A 1 -14.30 10.49 4.43
CA MET A 1 -13.45 9.30 4.17
C MET A 1 -12.03 9.59 4.64
N GLN A 2 -11.37 8.64 5.31
CA GLN A 2 -10.05 8.85 5.94
C GLN A 2 -8.93 8.52 4.94
N LYS A 3 -7.91 9.36 4.87
CA LYS A 3 -6.71 9.15 4.02
C LYS A 3 -5.49 8.91 4.89
N VAL A 4 -4.58 8.06 4.43
CA VAL A 4 -3.35 7.71 5.15
C VAL A 4 -2.15 7.67 4.22
N ILE A 5 -0.98 7.97 4.77
CA ILE A 5 0.31 7.77 4.12
C ILE A 5 1.00 6.60 4.80
N VAL A 6 1.51 5.66 4.02
CA VAL A 6 2.22 4.47 4.51
C VAL A 6 3.49 4.26 3.72
N ILE A 7 4.58 3.88 4.41
CA ILE A 7 5.76 3.30 3.80
C ILE A 7 5.72 1.79 4.07
N SER A 8 5.78 0.98 3.01
CA SER A 8 5.69 -0.47 3.14
C SER A 8 6.21 -1.21 1.90
N GLY A 9 6.72 -2.42 2.12
CA GLY A 9 7.11 -3.36 1.07
C GLY A 9 5.93 -4.17 0.52
N CYS A 10 5.86 -4.28 -0.80
CA CYS A 10 4.84 -5.08 -1.49
C CYS A 10 5.19 -6.58 -1.38
N GLN A 11 4.33 -7.37 -0.75
CA GLN A 11 4.52 -8.82 -0.58
C GLN A 11 3.90 -9.65 -1.71
N LYS A 12 2.74 -9.23 -2.24
CA LYS A 12 2.06 -9.91 -3.34
C LYS A 12 1.47 -8.89 -4.29
N SER A 13 1.57 -9.19 -5.58
CA SER A 13 0.94 -8.44 -6.66
C SER A 13 0.13 -9.41 -7.50
N ARG A 14 -1.14 -9.09 -7.75
CA ARG A 14 -2.04 -9.83 -8.61
C ARG A 14 -2.63 -8.84 -9.60
N VAL A 15 -2.37 -9.05 -10.88
CA VAL A 15 -2.85 -8.18 -11.95
C VAL A 15 -3.84 -8.96 -12.78
N ASN A 16 -5.08 -8.48 -12.82
CA ASN A 16 -6.12 -8.98 -13.70
C ASN A 16 -6.42 -7.91 -14.78
N ARG A 17 -7.21 -8.28 -15.80
CA ARG A 17 -7.52 -7.39 -16.94
C ARG A 17 -8.17 -6.06 -16.52
N PHE A 18 -8.87 -6.04 -15.38
CA PHE A 18 -9.67 -4.90 -14.90
C PHE A 18 -9.13 -4.22 -13.65
N CYS A 19 -8.35 -4.93 -12.82
CA CYS A 19 -7.88 -4.42 -11.54
C CYS A 19 -6.53 -5.03 -11.15
N CYS A 20 -5.79 -4.28 -10.35
CA CYS A 20 -4.63 -4.80 -9.63
C CYS A 20 -4.96 -4.90 -8.15
N GLU A 21 -4.53 -6.00 -7.53
CA GLU A 21 -4.58 -6.22 -6.09
C GLU A 21 -3.17 -6.38 -5.54
N TYR A 22 -2.90 -5.70 -4.43
CA TYR A 22 -1.60 -5.73 -3.75
C TYR A 22 -1.75 -6.03 -2.28
N ASP A 23 -0.95 -6.97 -1.78
CA ASP A 23 -0.76 -7.20 -0.35
C ASP A 23 0.54 -6.52 0.09
N PHE A 24 0.44 -5.66 1.08
CA PHE A 24 1.55 -4.97 1.73
C PHE A 24 1.70 -5.45 3.18
N HIS A 25 2.94 -5.68 3.58
CA HIS A 25 3.25 -6.01 4.97
C HIS A 25 3.19 -4.74 5.83
N PHE A 26 2.47 -4.77 6.93
CA PHE A 26 2.41 -3.60 7.80
C PHE A 26 2.22 -4.02 9.24
N ILE A 27 2.84 -3.32 10.19
CA ILE A 27 2.60 -3.51 11.61
C ILE A 27 2.43 -2.12 12.21
N GLY A 28 1.22 -1.80 12.66
CA GLY A 28 0.93 -0.51 13.26
C GLY A 28 -0.49 -0.42 13.78
N TYR A 29 -0.93 0.79 14.09
CA TYR A 29 -2.27 1.06 14.61
C TYR A 29 -2.95 2.18 13.82
N LEU A 30 -4.24 2.01 13.55
CA LEU A 30 -5.10 3.03 12.96
C LEU A 30 -6.31 3.22 13.87
N CYS A 31 -6.48 4.43 14.41
CA CYS A 31 -7.57 4.75 15.33
C CYS A 31 -7.70 3.74 16.49
N GLY A 32 -6.57 3.40 17.12
CA GLY A 32 -6.49 2.44 18.23
C GLY A 32 -6.61 0.97 17.84
N LYS A 33 -6.83 0.63 16.56
CA LYS A 33 -6.97 -0.75 16.08
C LYS A 33 -5.69 -1.22 15.43
N LYS A 34 -5.24 -2.43 15.80
CA LYS A 34 -4.04 -3.06 15.22
C LYS A 34 -4.25 -3.34 13.72
N VAL A 35 -3.26 -3.02 12.91
CA VAL A 35 -3.18 -3.31 11.48
C VAL A 35 -1.93 -4.16 11.25
N THR A 36 -2.11 -5.31 10.61
CA THR A 36 -1.07 -6.33 10.35
C THR A 36 -0.81 -6.55 8.85
N LYS A 37 -1.71 -6.03 8.01
CA LYS A 37 -1.65 -6.13 6.56
C LYS A 37 -2.44 -5.00 5.94
N ILE A 38 -1.97 -4.52 4.80
CA ILE A 38 -2.72 -3.58 3.95
C ILE A 38 -3.00 -4.29 2.64
N LYS A 39 -4.25 -4.21 2.20
CA LYS A 39 -4.73 -4.72 0.92
C LYS A 39 -5.19 -3.55 0.08
N ILE A 40 -4.59 -3.42 -1.09
CA ILE A 40 -4.81 -2.29 -1.98
C ILE A 40 -5.42 -2.79 -3.27
N THR A 41 -6.48 -2.12 -3.70
CA THR A 41 -7.03 -2.26 -5.06
C THR A 41 -6.70 -1.00 -5.86
N SER A 42 -6.25 -1.19 -7.10
CA SER A 42 -6.02 -0.09 -8.04
C SER A 42 -6.52 -0.43 -9.44
N ARG A 43 -6.50 0.58 -10.32
CA ARG A 43 -6.66 0.41 -11.77
C ARG A 43 -5.50 -0.39 -12.35
N SER A 44 -5.74 -1.05 -13.48
CA SER A 44 -4.82 -2.03 -14.10
C SER A 44 -3.54 -1.43 -14.72
N ASP A 45 -3.53 -0.12 -14.94
CA ASP A 45 -2.41 0.64 -15.49
C ASP A 45 -1.30 0.94 -14.47
N GLN A 46 -1.61 0.85 -13.17
CA GLN A 46 -0.65 1.07 -12.11
C GLN A 46 0.10 -0.24 -11.83
N LYS A 47 1.44 -0.21 -11.97
CA LYS A 47 2.30 -1.38 -11.77
C LYS A 47 3.14 -1.24 -10.50
N ILE A 48 2.70 -1.91 -9.43
CA ILE A 48 3.50 -2.13 -8.20
C ILE A 48 4.15 -3.50 -8.28
N MET A 49 5.47 -3.52 -8.09
CA MET A 49 6.30 -4.71 -8.17
C MET A 49 6.40 -5.37 -6.79
N LYS A 50 6.28 -6.70 -6.77
CA LYS A 50 6.55 -7.49 -5.57
C LYS A 50 8.03 -7.32 -5.16
N GLY A 51 8.28 -7.15 -3.87
CA GLY A 51 9.62 -7.06 -3.30
C GLY A 51 10.17 -5.63 -3.19
N ASP A 52 9.55 -4.67 -3.88
CA ASP A 52 9.93 -3.26 -3.79
C ASP A 52 9.22 -2.55 -2.63
N GLU A 53 9.86 -1.49 -2.13
CA GLU A 53 9.31 -0.60 -1.11
C GLU A 53 8.71 0.67 -1.71
N TYR A 54 7.59 1.10 -1.14
CA TYR A 54 6.81 2.21 -1.67
C TYR A 54 6.36 3.18 -0.57
N LEU A 55 6.36 4.47 -0.90
CA LEU A 55 5.53 5.47 -0.23
C LEU A 55 4.16 5.48 -0.91
N LEU A 56 3.12 5.24 -0.13
CA LEU A 56 1.75 5.03 -0.59
C LEU A 56 0.85 6.08 0.02
N PHE A 57 0.02 6.71 -0.82
CA PHE A 57 -1.09 7.56 -0.40
C PHE A 57 -2.41 6.84 -0.68
N LEU A 58 -3.14 6.53 0.38
CA LEU A 58 -4.25 5.60 0.36
C LEU A 58 -5.54 6.23 0.88
N GLU A 59 -6.65 5.85 0.27
CA GLU A 59 -7.99 6.07 0.81
C GLU A 59 -8.45 4.82 1.56
N VAL A 60 -8.77 4.97 2.84
CA VAL A 60 -9.23 3.86 3.68
C VAL A 60 -10.67 3.51 3.31
N LEU A 61 -10.88 2.29 2.87
CA LEU A 61 -12.21 1.75 2.56
C LEU A 61 -12.82 1.08 3.79
N SER A 62 -12.06 0.19 4.45
CA SER A 62 -12.48 -0.44 5.71
C SER A 62 -11.32 -1.10 6.44
N LEU A 63 -11.51 -1.43 7.72
CA LEU A 63 -10.57 -2.18 8.54
C LEU A 63 -11.27 -3.41 9.11
N LYS A 64 -10.85 -4.61 8.71
CA LYS A 64 -11.47 -5.88 9.15
C LYS A 64 -10.41 -6.87 9.59
N ARG A 65 -10.52 -7.39 10.83
CA ARG A 65 -9.62 -8.42 11.39
C ARG A 65 -8.12 -8.10 11.21
N GLY A 66 -7.74 -6.84 11.43
CA GLY A 66 -6.35 -6.38 11.29
C GLY A 66 -5.88 -6.19 9.85
N VAL A 67 -6.76 -6.28 8.86
CA VAL A 67 -6.47 -5.99 7.45
C VAL A 67 -7.10 -4.66 7.05
N LEU A 68 -6.27 -3.70 6.67
CA LEU A 68 -6.69 -2.42 6.12
C LEU A 68 -6.98 -2.59 4.62
N LEU A 69 -8.23 -2.44 4.22
CA LEU A 69 -8.64 -2.39 2.83
C LEU A 69 -8.61 -0.94 2.36
N ALA A 70 -7.89 -0.66 1.28
CA ALA A 70 -7.68 0.69 0.80
C ALA A 70 -7.67 0.79 -0.72
N SER A 71 -8.03 1.97 -1.23
CA SER A 71 -7.85 2.34 -2.64
C SER A 71 -6.54 3.11 -2.80
N LEU A 72 -5.81 2.82 -3.88
CA LEU A 72 -4.56 3.53 -4.18
C LEU A 72 -4.86 4.89 -4.82
N ILE A 73 -4.42 5.97 -4.18
CA ILE A 73 -4.51 7.32 -4.76
C ILE A 73 -3.23 7.65 -5.52
N LYS A 74 -2.06 7.53 -4.86
CA LYS A 74 -0.73 7.80 -5.42
C LYS A 74 0.32 6.88 -4.80
N PHE A 75 1.41 6.62 -5.51
CA PHE A 75 2.56 5.90 -4.97
C PHE A 75 3.87 6.41 -5.53
N LYS A 76 4.96 6.14 -4.81
CA LYS A 76 6.34 6.37 -5.25
C LYS A 76 7.20 5.18 -4.85
N ASN A 77 7.91 4.59 -5.82
CA ASN A 77 8.92 3.56 -5.55
C ASN A 77 10.13 4.21 -4.85
N LEU A 78 10.60 3.60 -3.75
CA LEU A 78 11.69 4.12 -2.92
C LEU A 78 13.08 3.66 -3.36
N LYS A 79 13.20 2.65 -4.22
CA LYS A 79 14.48 2.07 -4.66
C LYS A 79 15.47 3.10 -5.23
N ASN A 80 14.96 4.16 -5.85
CA ASN A 80 15.76 5.19 -6.52
C ASN A 80 15.74 6.55 -5.80
N ILE A 81 15.27 6.61 -4.55
CA ILE A 81 15.38 7.85 -3.76
C ILE A 81 16.78 7.85 -3.15
N CYS A 82 17.75 8.42 -3.87
CA CYS A 82 19.06 8.70 -3.32
C CYS A 82 18.91 9.73 -2.18
N TYR A 83 19.22 9.31 -0.95
CA TYR A 83 19.54 10.26 0.10
C TYR A 83 20.94 10.78 -0.22
N LEU A 84 21.02 12.04 -0.67
CA LEU A 84 22.29 12.77 -0.69
C LEU A 84 22.73 12.88 0.77
N ASN A 85 23.58 11.94 1.22
CA ASN A 85 24.29 12.09 2.48
C ASN A 85 25.16 13.35 2.33
N LYS A 86 24.85 14.37 3.14
CA LYS A 86 25.70 15.55 3.31
C LYS A 86 26.97 15.20 4.05
#